data_AF-A0A0G1CSH3-F1
#
_entry.id   AF-A0A0G1CSH3-F1
#
_cell.length_a   1.000
_cell.length_b   1.000
_cell.length_c   1.000
_cell.angle_alpha   90.00
_cell.angle_beta   90.00
_cell.angle_gamma   90.00
#
_symmetry.space_group_name_H-M   'P 1'
#
loop_
_entity.id
_entity.type
_entity.pdbx_description
1 polymer ?
#
loop_
_entity_poly.entity_id
_entity_poly.type
_entity_poly.pdbx_seq_one_letter_code
_entity_poly.pdbx_strand_id
1 'polypeptide(L)'
;MEEDEKIIRFRNGGKKYIAVFIGENFLSAKSPNGFIKGVAMFRIFDEHQKKVLGCVSFTVSLLVGLTRTGFPTRYKVEALVNLLHYLPFDPAKCGGIYSNCYEYRFDSGLKEDIGEDGMYRIKADGDFESIFQRLIFGDTITNRKIQDAALEVMFNNWEEYPDTNVLIETLVAILPVAETNLIKNLKLLLNEGKIHAVTQVSDPQKLVSVGLEPLTIRELEGDVKPRVKYQSMVKNIYGPNIETTTYGANSPVMINIEEIETVFENIQKEIKENPDVKEEEKKEVSRVVRELEVEITQDKDPKKVAGLLEKLKGSANWVWQRILANPYVSGVIIELLSKATLG
;
A
#
# COMPACT_ATOMS: atom_id res chain seq x y z
N MET A 1 -7.32 -5.66 26.74
CA MET A 1 -6.84 -5.01 25.51
C MET A 1 -6.10 -6.09 24.76
N GLU A 2 -6.76 -6.70 23.78
CA GLU A 2 -6.08 -7.54 22.79
C GLU A 2 -5.23 -6.57 21.97
N GLU A 3 -3.92 -6.77 21.93
CA GLU A 3 -3.06 -6.08 20.98
C GLU A 3 -3.51 -6.54 19.58
N ASP A 4 -3.89 -5.61 18.71
CA ASP A 4 -4.26 -5.93 17.34
C ASP A 4 -3.13 -6.74 16.69
N GLU A 5 -3.39 -8.03 16.42
CA GLU A 5 -2.41 -8.93 15.83
C GLU A 5 -1.98 -8.37 14.46
N LYS A 6 -0.69 -8.10 14.28
CA LYS A 6 -0.17 -7.57 13.02
C LYS A 6 -0.29 -8.63 11.92
N ILE A 7 -1.28 -8.44 11.06
CA ILE A 7 -1.55 -9.22 9.85
C ILE A 7 -0.68 -8.65 8.73
N ILE A 8 -0.04 -9.50 7.93
CA ILE A 8 0.71 -9.09 6.74
C ILE A 8 0.49 -10.13 5.65
N ARG A 9 0.10 -9.70 4.45
CA ARG A 9 -0.11 -10.58 3.29
C ARG A 9 1.19 -10.84 2.52
N PHE A 10 1.31 -12.03 1.95
CA PHE A 10 2.37 -12.34 0.98
C PHE A 10 1.88 -13.31 -0.10
N ARG A 11 2.57 -13.31 -1.25
CA ARG A 11 2.28 -14.18 -2.39
C ARG A 11 3.48 -15.06 -2.69
N ASN A 12 3.28 -16.37 -2.77
CA ASN A 12 4.33 -17.32 -3.13
C ASN A 12 3.79 -18.39 -4.07
N GLY A 13 4.52 -18.66 -5.17
CA GLY A 13 4.12 -19.67 -6.15
C GLY A 13 2.74 -19.43 -6.77
N GLY A 14 2.34 -18.16 -6.92
CA GLY A 14 1.03 -17.76 -7.46
C GLY A 14 -0.15 -17.90 -6.49
N LYS A 15 0.09 -18.24 -5.22
CA LYS A 15 -0.93 -18.30 -4.16
C LYS A 15 -0.71 -17.21 -3.13
N LYS A 16 -1.78 -16.72 -2.54
CA LYS A 16 -1.76 -15.71 -1.48
C LYS A 16 -1.89 -16.36 -0.10
N TYR A 17 -1.21 -15.76 0.86
CA TYR A 17 -1.13 -16.22 2.23
C TYR A 17 -1.14 -15.03 3.18
N ILE A 18 -1.50 -15.30 4.44
CA ILE A 18 -1.50 -14.30 5.50
C ILE A 18 -0.53 -14.76 6.58
N ALA A 19 0.41 -13.89 6.94
CA ALA A 19 1.33 -14.06 8.05
C ALA A 19 0.88 -13.18 9.22
N VAL A 20 0.72 -13.79 10.39
CA VAL A 20 0.44 -13.08 11.64
C VAL A 20 1.64 -13.20 12.55
N PHE A 21 2.16 -12.07 13.01
CA PHE A 21 3.33 -12.03 13.88
C PHE A 21 3.03 -12.66 15.26
N ILE A 22 3.85 -13.63 15.67
CA ILE A 22 3.70 -14.33 16.97
C ILE A 22 4.71 -13.80 18.00
N GLY A 23 5.95 -13.48 17.59
CA GLY A 23 6.98 -13.01 18.52
C GLY A 23 8.41 -13.05 17.98
N GLU A 24 9.33 -12.44 18.74
CA GLU A 24 10.78 -12.42 18.46
C GLU A 24 11.57 -13.22 19.50
N ASN A 25 12.87 -13.48 19.22
CA ASN A 25 13.85 -13.97 20.19
C ASN A 25 13.47 -15.28 20.91
N PHE A 26 12.71 -16.16 20.23
CA PHE A 26 12.38 -17.49 20.73
C PHE A 26 13.59 -18.46 20.63
N LEU A 27 13.57 -19.51 21.44
CA LEU A 27 14.52 -20.62 21.35
C LEU A 27 14.03 -21.62 20.29
N SER A 28 14.83 -21.84 19.24
CA SER A 28 14.48 -22.87 18.24
C SER A 28 14.60 -24.25 18.86
N ALA A 29 13.52 -25.03 18.81
CA ALA A 29 13.51 -26.44 19.23
C ALA A 29 14.51 -27.30 18.42
N LYS A 30 14.84 -26.88 17.20
CA LYS A 30 15.84 -27.51 16.33
C LYS A 30 17.29 -27.14 16.69
N SER A 31 17.50 -26.34 17.74
CA SER A 31 18.83 -25.97 18.24
C SER A 31 18.81 -25.68 19.76
N PRO A 32 18.64 -26.72 20.59
CA PRO A 32 18.54 -26.57 22.05
C PRO A 32 19.82 -26.02 22.71
N ASN A 33 20.95 -26.03 22.00
CA ASN A 33 22.27 -25.68 22.51
C ASN A 33 22.56 -24.15 22.52
N GLY A 34 21.60 -23.31 22.09
CA GLY A 34 21.74 -21.85 22.11
C GLY A 34 22.59 -21.24 20.98
N PHE A 35 23.11 -22.04 20.04
CA PHE A 35 23.87 -21.56 18.88
C PHE A 35 23.02 -20.94 17.77
N ILE A 36 21.69 -20.96 17.93
CA ILE A 36 20.75 -20.38 16.96
C ILE A 36 19.78 -19.51 17.73
N LYS A 37 19.65 -18.27 17.26
CA LYS A 37 18.76 -17.27 17.84
C LYS A 37 17.52 -17.11 16.98
N GLY A 38 16.33 -17.18 17.59
CA GLY A 38 15.08 -16.83 16.92
C GLY A 38 15.04 -15.34 16.57
N VAL A 39 14.70 -15.03 15.33
CA VAL A 39 14.61 -13.65 14.83
C VAL A 39 13.16 -13.17 14.88
N ALA A 40 12.25 -13.92 14.24
CA ALA A 40 10.82 -13.66 14.22
C ALA A 40 10.06 -14.96 13.90
N MET A 41 8.84 -15.09 14.41
CA MET A 41 7.95 -16.22 14.12
C MET A 41 6.58 -15.71 13.66
N PHE A 42 5.99 -16.42 12.71
CA PHE A 42 4.74 -16.07 12.06
C PHE A 42 3.79 -17.27 12.03
N ARG A 43 2.51 -17.04 12.35
CA ARG A 43 1.43 -17.97 12.04
C ARG A 43 1.02 -17.75 10.60
N ILE A 44 0.92 -18.82 9.81
CA ILE A 44 0.54 -18.72 8.41
C ILE A 44 -0.88 -19.22 8.23
N PHE A 45 -1.69 -18.43 7.54
CA PHE A 45 -3.05 -18.75 7.12
C PHE A 45 -3.15 -18.79 5.60
N ASP A 46 -4.21 -19.43 5.11
CA ASP A 46 -4.67 -19.25 3.74
C ASP A 46 -5.17 -17.81 3.48
N GLU A 47 -5.37 -17.46 2.21
CA GLU A 47 -5.81 -16.13 1.74
C GLU A 47 -7.06 -15.60 2.47
N HIS A 48 -7.94 -16.49 2.93
CA HIS A 48 -9.21 -16.11 3.56
C HIS A 48 -9.18 -16.14 5.10
N GLN A 49 -8.02 -16.37 5.73
CA GLN A 49 -7.87 -16.58 7.18
C GLN A 49 -8.75 -17.72 7.74
N LYS A 50 -9.23 -18.62 6.87
CA LYS A 50 -10.14 -19.70 7.26
C LYS A 50 -9.41 -20.90 7.83
N LYS A 51 -8.15 -21.09 7.41
CA LYS A 51 -7.34 -22.24 7.80
C LYS A 51 -5.94 -21.81 8.19
N VAL A 52 -5.55 -22.12 9.43
CA VAL A 52 -4.15 -22.10 9.85
C VAL A 52 -3.41 -23.19 9.06
N LEU A 53 -2.44 -22.78 8.26
CA LEU A 53 -1.57 -23.67 7.50
C LEU A 53 -0.41 -24.17 8.36
N GLY A 54 0.07 -23.35 9.31
CA GLY A 54 1.13 -23.71 10.25
C GLY A 54 1.89 -22.49 10.75
N CYS A 55 3.19 -22.62 10.95
CA CYS A 55 4.06 -21.49 11.27
C CYS A 55 5.35 -21.47 10.44
N VAL A 56 5.86 -20.25 10.24
CA VAL A 56 7.17 -19.96 9.66
C VAL A 56 8.01 -19.27 10.73
N SER A 57 9.30 -19.55 10.73
CA SER A 57 10.23 -18.87 11.62
C SER A 57 11.52 -18.49 10.91
N PHE A 58 12.08 -17.35 11.31
CA PHE A 58 13.40 -16.91 10.89
C PHE A 58 14.37 -17.07 12.05
N THR A 59 15.53 -17.64 11.78
CA THR A 59 16.57 -17.86 12.78
C THR A 59 17.94 -17.46 12.25
N VAL A 60 18.85 -17.11 13.15
CA VAL A 60 20.23 -16.76 12.79
C VAL A 60 21.21 -17.59 13.61
N SER A 61 22.22 -18.15 12.95
CA SER A 61 23.35 -18.79 13.62
C SER A 61 24.14 -17.75 14.43
N LEU A 62 24.56 -18.10 15.65
CA LEU A 62 25.28 -17.22 16.56
C LEU A 62 26.55 -16.63 15.90
N LEU A 63 27.24 -17.42 15.07
CA LEU A 63 28.44 -17.00 14.33
C LEU A 63 28.14 -15.85 13.35
N VAL A 64 26.95 -15.86 12.74
CA VAL A 64 26.46 -14.78 11.88
C VAL A 64 26.05 -13.57 12.73
N GLY A 65 25.29 -13.79 13.80
CA GLY A 65 24.82 -12.72 14.69
C GLY A 65 25.93 -11.96 15.43
N LEU A 66 27.10 -12.57 15.62
CA LEU A 66 28.28 -11.95 16.23
C LEU A 66 29.12 -11.12 15.24
N THR A 67 29.07 -11.46 13.94
CA THR A 67 29.96 -10.88 12.93
C THR A 67 29.26 -9.85 12.04
N ARG A 68 27.94 -9.69 12.17
CA ARG A 68 27.13 -8.85 11.28
C ARG A 68 26.26 -7.88 12.06
N THR A 69 26.12 -6.68 11.50
CA THR A 69 25.16 -5.69 11.98
C THR A 69 23.76 -6.31 11.97
N GLY A 70 22.99 -6.11 13.05
CA GLY A 70 21.66 -6.68 13.19
C GLY A 70 20.71 -6.23 12.07
N PHE A 71 19.56 -6.91 11.91
CA PHE A 71 18.52 -6.54 10.94
C PHE A 71 18.24 -5.02 11.00
N PRO A 72 18.59 -4.26 9.96
CA PRO A 72 18.73 -2.81 10.07
C PRO A 72 17.41 -2.10 9.79
N THR A 73 16.32 -2.42 10.48
CA THR A 73 15.02 -1.83 10.13
C THR A 73 14.05 -1.79 11.31
N ARG A 74 13.40 -0.64 11.56
CA ARG A 74 12.21 -0.57 12.44
C ARG A 74 11.03 -1.40 11.91
N TYR A 75 11.07 -1.76 10.63
CA TYR A 75 10.08 -2.60 9.91
C TYR A 75 10.58 -4.04 9.71
N LYS A 76 11.36 -4.56 10.66
CA LYS A 76 11.99 -5.89 10.57
C LYS A 76 10.98 -6.99 10.26
N VAL A 77 9.79 -6.91 10.84
CA VAL A 77 8.72 -7.88 10.65
C VAL A 77 8.22 -7.86 9.20
N GLU A 78 7.91 -6.68 8.67
CA GLU A 78 7.47 -6.48 7.28
C GLU A 78 8.55 -6.88 6.28
N ALA A 79 9.81 -6.55 6.57
CA ALA A 79 10.93 -6.93 5.73
C ALA A 79 11.10 -8.46 5.64
N LEU A 80 10.92 -9.17 6.76
CA LEU A 80 10.96 -10.63 6.80
C LEU A 80 9.76 -11.28 6.10
N VAL A 81 8.56 -10.72 6.22
CA VAL A 81 7.40 -11.21 5.47
C VAL A 81 7.57 -10.92 3.97
N ASN A 82 8.13 -9.78 3.59
CA ASN A 82 8.44 -9.47 2.19
C ASN A 82 9.41 -10.49 1.58
N LEU A 83 10.35 -11.04 2.35
CA LEU A 83 11.21 -12.13 1.85
C LEU A 83 10.44 -13.41 1.50
N LEU A 84 9.30 -13.68 2.14
CA LEU A 84 8.50 -14.88 1.89
C LEU A 84 7.93 -14.93 0.46
N HIS A 85 7.90 -13.81 -0.27
CA HIS A 85 7.55 -13.83 -1.69
C HIS A 85 8.61 -14.51 -2.56
N TYR A 86 9.87 -14.45 -2.13
CA TYR A 86 11.03 -14.83 -2.92
C TYR A 86 11.68 -16.13 -2.46
N LEU A 87 11.37 -16.55 -1.23
CA LEU A 87 11.91 -17.76 -0.63
C LEU A 87 11.11 -19.01 -1.03
N PRO A 88 11.74 -20.19 -1.14
CA PRO A 88 11.02 -21.43 -1.32
C PRO A 88 10.04 -21.67 -0.16
N PHE A 89 8.76 -21.81 -0.46
CA PHE A 89 7.72 -22.03 0.54
C PHE A 89 6.88 -23.25 0.18
N ASP A 90 6.78 -24.20 1.12
CA ASP A 90 5.95 -25.39 0.99
C ASP A 90 4.95 -25.45 2.16
N PRO A 91 3.67 -25.09 1.92
CA PRO A 91 2.64 -25.15 2.95
C PRO A 91 2.48 -26.54 3.57
N ALA A 92 2.79 -27.63 2.84
CA ALA A 92 2.68 -28.99 3.38
C ALA A 92 3.76 -29.28 4.44
N LYS A 93 4.89 -28.56 4.39
CA LYS A 93 5.97 -28.64 5.38
C LYS A 93 5.78 -27.71 6.57
N CYS A 94 4.75 -26.87 6.56
CA CYS A 94 4.37 -26.02 7.70
C CYS A 94 3.60 -26.86 8.75
N GLY A 95 4.25 -27.85 9.37
CA GLY A 95 3.59 -28.72 10.34
C GLY A 95 3.52 -28.10 11.75
N GLY A 96 2.33 -27.85 12.28
CA GLY A 96 2.12 -27.47 13.69
C GLY A 96 2.50 -26.02 14.06
N ILE A 97 2.34 -25.66 15.34
CA ILE A 97 2.72 -24.36 15.93
C ILE A 97 3.80 -24.62 17.00
N TYR A 98 4.79 -23.74 17.11
CA TYR A 98 5.90 -23.73 18.08
C TYR A 98 7.12 -24.62 17.76
N SER A 99 7.05 -25.96 17.86
CA SER A 99 8.25 -26.82 17.75
C SER A 99 8.64 -27.23 16.33
N ASN A 100 7.72 -27.09 15.36
CA ASN A 100 7.85 -27.64 14.00
C ASN A 100 7.64 -26.62 12.87
N CYS A 101 7.86 -25.32 13.14
CA CYS A 101 7.75 -24.29 12.11
C CYS A 101 8.69 -24.57 10.91
N TYR A 102 8.25 -24.15 9.73
CA TYR A 102 9.12 -24.06 8.57
C TYR A 102 10.19 -23.00 8.84
N GLU A 103 11.44 -23.41 8.95
CA GLU A 103 12.52 -22.56 9.46
C GLU A 103 13.38 -22.01 8.31
N TYR A 104 13.47 -20.69 8.18
CA TYR A 104 14.45 -19.99 7.37
C TYR A 104 15.65 -19.61 8.23
N ARG A 105 16.76 -20.32 8.04
CA ARG A 105 17.98 -20.19 8.87
C ARG A 105 19.08 -19.44 8.12
N PHE A 106 19.49 -18.29 8.64
CA PHE A 106 20.68 -17.59 8.16
C PHE A 106 21.95 -18.22 8.75
N ASP A 107 22.80 -18.79 7.88
CA ASP A 107 24.02 -19.51 8.27
C ASP A 107 25.19 -19.20 7.33
N SER A 108 26.37 -18.92 7.89
CA SER A 108 27.59 -18.62 7.12
C SER A 108 28.41 -19.86 6.77
N GLY A 109 28.16 -21.00 7.44
CA GLY A 109 28.99 -22.20 7.31
C GLY A 109 28.53 -23.20 6.24
N LEU A 110 27.36 -23.00 5.61
CA LEU A 110 26.70 -24.00 4.79
C LEU A 110 26.26 -23.44 3.42
N LYS A 111 26.18 -24.32 2.42
CA LYS A 111 25.55 -24.00 1.14
C LYS A 111 24.04 -23.84 1.34
N GLU A 112 23.44 -22.99 0.50
CA GLU A 112 22.00 -22.83 0.43
C GLU A 112 21.35 -24.14 -0.02
N ASP A 113 20.40 -24.64 0.79
CA ASP A 113 19.81 -25.96 0.61
C ASP A 113 18.45 -26.06 1.35
N ILE A 114 17.56 -26.90 0.83
CA ILE A 114 16.31 -27.28 1.49
C ILE A 114 16.57 -28.59 2.24
N GLY A 115 16.68 -28.50 3.56
CA GLY A 115 16.75 -29.69 4.41
C GLY A 115 15.46 -30.51 4.38
N GLU A 116 15.57 -31.82 4.52
CA GLU A 116 14.43 -32.74 4.66
C GLU A 116 13.58 -32.46 5.92
N ASP A 117 14.16 -31.75 6.89
CA ASP A 117 13.59 -31.39 8.19
C ASP A 117 12.70 -30.13 8.17
N GLY A 118 12.26 -29.67 6.99
CA GLY A 118 11.43 -28.47 6.86
C GLY A 118 12.20 -27.19 7.21
N MET A 119 13.49 -27.15 6.88
CA MET A 119 14.36 -26.00 7.06
C MET A 119 14.94 -25.57 5.72
N TYR A 120 14.85 -24.27 5.43
CA TYR A 120 15.60 -23.64 4.36
C TYR A 120 16.82 -22.93 4.92
N ARG A 121 18.01 -23.34 4.48
CA ARG A 121 19.26 -22.69 4.88
C ARG A 121 19.58 -21.56 3.92
N ILE A 122 19.59 -20.34 4.42
CA ILE A 122 20.00 -19.14 3.69
C ILE A 122 21.48 -18.93 3.93
N LYS A 123 22.29 -19.04 2.86
CA LYS A 123 23.70 -18.69 2.93
C LYS A 123 23.83 -17.21 3.28
N ALA A 124 24.45 -16.96 4.42
CA ALA A 124 24.76 -15.64 4.91
C ALA A 124 26.24 -15.36 4.61
N ASP A 125 26.55 -14.65 3.51
CA ASP A 125 27.91 -14.27 3.08
C ASP A 125 28.21 -12.76 2.97
N GLY A 126 27.30 -11.87 3.42
CA GLY A 126 27.54 -10.42 3.60
C GLY A 126 26.60 -9.79 4.64
N ASP A 127 26.50 -8.47 4.74
CA ASP A 127 25.47 -7.86 5.60
C ASP A 127 24.03 -8.30 5.21
N PHE A 128 23.06 -8.11 6.12
CA PHE A 128 21.68 -8.51 5.86
C PHE A 128 21.06 -7.81 4.65
N GLU A 129 21.46 -6.58 4.35
CA GLU A 129 21.00 -5.85 3.17
C GLU A 129 21.43 -6.57 1.88
N SER A 130 22.70 -6.96 1.78
CA SER A 130 23.26 -7.72 0.66
C SER A 130 22.61 -9.09 0.50
N ILE A 131 22.31 -9.77 1.62
CA ILE A 131 21.58 -11.04 1.60
C ILE A 131 20.17 -10.83 1.05
N PHE A 132 19.46 -9.80 1.51
CA PHE A 132 18.10 -9.51 1.07
C PHE A 132 18.09 -9.10 -0.42
N GLN A 133 19.07 -8.31 -0.86
CA GLN A 133 19.25 -7.96 -2.28
C GLN A 133 19.39 -9.22 -3.14
N ARG A 134 20.24 -10.16 -2.72
CA ARG A 134 20.44 -11.43 -3.43
C ARG A 134 19.17 -12.27 -3.48
N LEU A 135 18.40 -12.33 -2.40
CA LEU A 135 17.17 -13.10 -2.34
C LEU A 135 16.05 -12.48 -3.19
N ILE A 136 15.87 -11.16 -3.13
CA ILE A 136 14.79 -10.45 -3.82
C ILE A 136 15.12 -10.25 -5.31
N PHE A 137 16.36 -9.88 -5.62
CA PHE A 137 16.76 -9.48 -6.96
C PHE A 137 17.65 -10.50 -7.68
N GLY A 138 18.12 -11.56 -7.02
CA GLY A 138 19.11 -12.49 -7.57
C GLY A 138 20.48 -11.85 -7.79
N ASP A 139 21.24 -12.35 -8.76
CA ASP A 139 22.62 -11.91 -9.03
C ASP A 139 22.72 -10.51 -9.66
N THR A 140 21.61 -9.92 -10.10
CA THR A 140 21.62 -8.61 -10.76
C THR A 140 20.37 -7.82 -10.46
N ILE A 141 20.58 -6.64 -9.87
CA ILE A 141 19.55 -5.64 -9.58
C ILE A 141 19.28 -4.84 -10.86
N THR A 142 18.03 -4.86 -11.34
CA THR A 142 17.59 -4.09 -12.50
C THR A 142 16.42 -3.19 -12.12
N ASN A 143 16.21 -2.11 -12.87
CA ASN A 143 15.06 -1.22 -12.67
C ASN A 143 13.74 -1.99 -12.60
N ARG A 144 13.53 -2.91 -13.55
CA ARG A 144 12.33 -3.74 -13.61
C ARG A 144 12.13 -4.55 -12.32
N LYS A 145 13.18 -5.19 -11.80
CA LYS A 145 13.06 -5.96 -10.55
C LYS A 145 12.76 -5.07 -9.34
N ILE A 146 13.30 -3.85 -9.29
CA ILE A 146 12.98 -2.88 -8.23
C ILE A 146 11.52 -2.43 -8.35
N GLN A 147 11.06 -2.15 -9.56
CA GLN A 147 9.67 -1.78 -9.83
C GLN A 147 8.71 -2.90 -9.45
N ASP A 148 8.97 -4.14 -9.91
CA ASP A 148 8.15 -5.31 -9.60
C ASP A 148 8.08 -5.54 -8.07
N ALA A 149 9.21 -5.44 -7.37
CA ALA A 149 9.25 -5.58 -5.91
C ALA A 149 8.49 -4.46 -5.18
N ALA A 150 8.57 -3.21 -5.66
CA ALA A 150 7.82 -2.10 -5.10
C ALA A 150 6.31 -2.23 -5.33
N LEU A 151 5.90 -2.68 -6.52
CA LEU A 151 4.51 -2.95 -6.85
C LEU A 151 3.93 -4.06 -5.98
N GLU A 152 4.68 -5.12 -5.71
CA GLU A 152 4.25 -6.21 -4.83
C GLU A 152 4.00 -5.70 -3.39
N VAL A 153 4.90 -4.86 -2.85
CA VAL A 153 4.70 -4.26 -1.51
C VAL A 153 3.46 -3.35 -1.49
N MET A 154 3.28 -2.53 -2.53
CA MET A 154 2.10 -1.67 -2.65
C MET A 154 0.80 -2.47 -2.79
N PHE A 155 0.85 -3.59 -3.52
CA PHE A 155 -0.29 -4.48 -3.69
C PHE A 155 -0.70 -5.14 -2.38
N ASN A 156 0.25 -5.68 -1.61
CA ASN A 156 -0.03 -6.25 -0.30
C ASN A 156 -0.64 -5.21 0.66
N ASN A 157 -0.11 -3.98 0.64
CA ASN A 157 -0.66 -2.89 1.45
C ASN A 157 -2.10 -2.58 1.03
N TRP A 158 -2.38 -2.52 -0.27
CA TRP A 158 -3.72 -2.30 -0.78
C TRP A 158 -4.69 -3.44 -0.41
N GLU A 159 -4.26 -4.71 -0.46
CA GLU A 159 -5.11 -5.84 -0.05
C GLU A 159 -5.49 -5.81 1.43
N GLU A 160 -4.68 -5.17 2.26
CA GLU A 160 -4.93 -5.01 3.70
C GLU A 160 -5.65 -3.70 4.03
N TYR A 161 -5.27 -2.63 3.35
CA TYR A 161 -5.71 -1.26 3.56
C TYR A 161 -5.96 -0.57 2.20
N PRO A 162 -7.08 -0.90 1.52
CA PRO A 162 -7.34 -0.47 0.13
C PRO A 162 -7.32 1.05 -0.08
N ASP A 163 -7.66 1.80 0.97
CA ASP A 163 -7.77 3.26 0.95
C ASP A 163 -6.47 3.99 1.34
N THR A 164 -5.37 3.25 1.53
CA THR A 164 -4.11 3.82 2.03
C THR A 164 -2.96 3.69 1.03
N ASN A 165 -2.12 4.72 1.00
CA ASN A 165 -0.86 4.70 0.26
C ASN A 165 0.27 4.18 1.17
N VAL A 166 1.27 3.54 0.55
CA VAL A 166 2.50 3.15 1.24
C VAL A 166 3.41 4.35 1.39
N LEU A 167 3.88 4.61 2.62
CA LEU A 167 4.90 5.63 2.87
C LEU A 167 6.21 5.26 2.19
N ILE A 168 6.89 6.24 1.61
CA ILE A 168 8.21 6.05 0.99
C ILE A 168 9.22 5.49 1.99
N GLU A 169 9.19 5.97 3.24
CA GLU A 169 10.04 5.47 4.32
C GLU A 169 9.85 3.96 4.60
N THR A 170 8.63 3.45 4.43
CA THR A 170 8.32 2.02 4.56
C THR A 170 8.94 1.23 3.42
N LEU A 171 8.79 1.71 2.18
CA LEU A 171 9.40 1.07 1.01
C LEU A 171 10.93 1.05 1.09
N VAL A 172 11.55 2.16 1.51
CA VAL A 172 13.02 2.25 1.70
C VAL A 172 13.51 1.26 2.74
N ALA A 173 12.72 1.00 3.79
CA ALA A 173 13.13 0.08 4.84
C ALA A 173 12.91 -1.41 4.47
N ILE A 174 11.95 -1.71 3.60
CA ILE A 174 11.61 -3.10 3.26
C ILE A 174 12.35 -3.57 2.00
N LEU A 175 12.61 -2.67 1.06
CA LEU A 175 13.34 -2.97 -0.17
C LEU A 175 14.82 -2.63 0.03
N PRO A 176 15.74 -3.61 -0.08
CA PRO A 176 17.14 -3.39 0.24
C PRO A 176 17.84 -2.72 -0.96
N VAL A 177 17.46 -1.49 -1.28
CA VAL A 177 18.08 -0.69 -2.35
C VAL A 177 18.31 0.72 -1.86
N ALA A 178 19.33 1.39 -2.42
CA ALA A 178 19.53 2.80 -2.16
C ALA A 178 18.25 3.60 -2.47
N GLU A 179 17.87 4.50 -1.55
CA GLU A 179 16.67 5.34 -1.68
C GLU A 179 16.63 6.07 -3.02
N THR A 180 17.77 6.58 -3.50
CA THR A 180 17.88 7.24 -4.81
C THR A 180 17.45 6.35 -5.97
N ASN A 181 17.79 5.05 -5.92
CA ASN A 181 17.38 4.07 -6.93
C ASN A 181 15.89 3.73 -6.81
N LEU A 182 15.36 3.62 -5.59
CA LEU A 182 13.94 3.39 -5.36
C LEU A 182 13.11 4.57 -5.90
N ILE A 183 13.44 5.81 -5.49
CA ILE A 183 12.75 7.03 -5.94
C ILE A 183 12.78 7.16 -7.46
N LYS A 184 13.92 6.87 -8.09
CA LYS A 184 14.03 6.85 -9.56
C LYS A 184 13.03 5.86 -10.17
N ASN A 185 12.92 4.65 -9.64
CA ASN A 185 12.02 3.62 -10.16
C ASN A 185 10.54 3.94 -9.90
N LEU A 186 10.21 4.56 -8.76
CA LEU A 186 8.87 5.06 -8.47
C LEU A 186 8.48 6.19 -9.44
N LYS A 187 9.39 7.11 -9.76
CA LYS A 187 9.15 8.13 -10.81
C LYS A 187 8.92 7.52 -12.19
N LEU A 188 9.60 6.43 -12.52
CA LEU A 188 9.31 5.70 -13.77
C LEU A 188 7.92 5.07 -13.75
N LEU A 189 7.51 4.44 -12.64
CA LEU A 189 6.16 3.88 -12.49
C LEU A 189 5.06 4.96 -12.55
N LEU A 190 5.30 6.14 -11.97
CA LEU A 190 4.43 7.31 -12.08
C LEU A 190 4.26 7.73 -13.54
N ASN A 191 5.36 7.85 -14.29
CA ASN A 191 5.34 8.21 -15.71
C ASN A 191 4.65 7.14 -16.58
N GLU A 192 4.70 5.87 -16.17
CA GLU A 192 3.99 4.77 -16.82
C GLU A 192 2.49 4.72 -16.47
N GLY A 193 2.01 5.57 -15.55
CA GLY A 193 0.62 5.56 -15.08
C GLY A 193 0.28 4.30 -14.26
N LYS A 194 1.28 3.68 -13.63
CA LYS A 194 1.08 2.47 -12.82
C LYS A 194 0.79 2.75 -11.35
N ILE A 195 1.24 3.90 -10.85
CA ILE A 195 1.07 4.31 -9.47
C ILE A 195 0.70 5.79 -9.43
N HIS A 196 0.04 6.21 -8.36
CA HIS A 196 -0.12 7.61 -7.98
C HIS A 196 0.75 7.94 -6.79
N ALA A 197 1.00 9.23 -6.54
CA ALA A 197 1.83 9.68 -5.43
C ALA A 197 1.25 10.89 -4.72
N VAL A 198 1.49 10.96 -3.41
CA VAL A 198 1.36 12.18 -2.62
C VAL A 198 2.75 12.77 -2.45
N THR A 199 2.89 14.04 -2.80
CA THR A 199 4.15 14.78 -2.71
C THR A 199 4.13 15.75 -1.54
N GLN A 200 5.32 16.17 -1.08
CA GLN A 200 5.42 17.19 -0.05
C GLN A 200 4.89 18.53 -0.60
N VAL A 201 4.03 19.22 0.15
CA VAL A 201 3.42 20.50 -0.27
C VAL A 201 4.48 21.56 -0.59
N SER A 202 5.56 21.62 0.20
CA SER A 202 6.65 22.56 -0.02
C SER A 202 7.66 22.12 -1.08
N ASP A 203 7.61 20.86 -1.53
CA ASP A 203 8.50 20.31 -2.55
C ASP A 203 7.78 19.21 -3.37
N PRO A 204 7.14 19.58 -4.49
CA PRO A 204 6.44 18.63 -5.37
C PRO A 204 7.33 17.55 -5.99
N GLN A 205 8.67 17.68 -5.91
CA GLN A 205 9.59 16.64 -6.40
C GLN A 205 9.83 15.53 -5.39
N LYS A 206 9.45 15.75 -4.12
CA LYS A 206 9.66 14.82 -3.03
C LYS A 206 8.41 13.99 -2.78
N LEU A 207 8.52 12.70 -3.05
CA LEU A 207 7.47 11.71 -2.79
C LEU A 207 7.35 11.47 -1.28
N VAL A 208 6.11 11.45 -0.77
CA VAL A 208 5.79 11.14 0.64
C VAL A 208 5.19 9.75 0.74
N SER A 209 4.22 9.45 -0.13
CA SER A 209 3.61 8.12 -0.24
C SER A 209 3.21 7.81 -1.67
N VAL A 210 3.04 6.52 -1.97
CA VAL A 210 2.64 6.00 -3.27
C VAL A 210 1.54 4.96 -3.13
N GLY A 211 0.62 4.92 -4.08
CA GLY A 211 -0.43 3.90 -4.16
C GLY A 211 -0.56 3.36 -5.58
N LEU A 212 -1.24 2.23 -5.74
CA LEU A 212 -1.45 1.62 -7.05
C LEU A 212 -2.59 2.30 -7.80
N GLU A 213 -2.39 2.46 -9.11
CA GLU A 213 -3.49 2.81 -10.01
C GLU A 213 -4.42 1.60 -10.23
N PRO A 214 -5.72 1.81 -10.46
CA PRO A 214 -6.69 0.72 -10.60
C PRO A 214 -6.36 -0.32 -11.68
N LEU A 215 -5.75 0.11 -12.79
CA LEU A 215 -5.33 -0.81 -13.85
C LEU A 215 -4.19 -1.73 -13.39
N THR A 216 -3.24 -1.19 -12.65
CA THR A 216 -2.11 -1.95 -12.09
C THR A 216 -2.59 -2.97 -11.06
N ILE A 217 -3.61 -2.64 -10.26
CA ILE A 217 -4.24 -3.59 -9.33
C ILE A 217 -4.77 -4.80 -10.11
N ARG A 218 -5.54 -4.57 -11.18
CA ARG A 218 -6.09 -5.66 -12.02
C ARG A 218 -4.98 -6.51 -12.66
N GLU A 219 -3.94 -5.86 -13.17
CA GLU A 219 -2.76 -6.56 -13.72
C GLU A 219 -2.10 -7.47 -12.67
N LEU A 220 -1.96 -6.98 -11.44
CA LEU A 220 -1.35 -7.72 -10.32
C LEU A 220 -2.27 -8.80 -9.74
N GLU A 221 -3.60 -8.64 -9.83
CA GLU A 221 -4.58 -9.70 -9.53
C GLU A 221 -4.53 -10.85 -10.54
N GLY A 222 -3.94 -10.63 -11.71
CA GLY A 222 -3.84 -11.62 -12.80
C GLY A 222 -5.01 -11.56 -13.78
N ASP A 223 -5.90 -10.56 -13.64
CA ASP A 223 -6.97 -10.30 -14.59
C ASP A 223 -6.43 -9.42 -15.74
N VAL A 224 -6.38 -10.04 -16.94
CA VAL A 224 -6.21 -9.45 -18.29
C VAL A 224 -4.79 -9.46 -18.89
N LYS A 225 -4.64 -10.25 -19.97
CA LYS A 225 -3.58 -10.10 -20.99
C LYS A 225 -3.74 -8.74 -21.70
N PRO A 226 -2.68 -7.93 -21.89
CA PRO A 226 -2.81 -6.62 -22.49
C PRO A 226 -3.03 -6.75 -24.00
N ARG A 227 -4.04 -6.04 -24.54
CA ARG A 227 -4.09 -5.70 -25.96
C ARG A 227 -3.77 -4.22 -26.12
N VAL A 228 -2.55 -3.95 -26.57
CA VAL A 228 -2.07 -2.62 -26.99
C VAL A 228 -2.79 -2.17 -28.27
N LYS A 229 -3.20 -0.89 -28.37
CA LYS A 229 -3.04 -0.01 -29.55
C LYS A 229 -3.41 1.46 -29.26
N TYR A 230 -2.58 2.39 -29.75
CA TYR A 230 -2.66 3.87 -29.64
C TYR A 230 -3.57 4.54 -30.70
N GLN A 231 -4.25 5.67 -30.37
CA GLN A 231 -4.24 7.04 -30.99
C GLN A 231 -5.53 7.93 -30.77
N SER A 232 -5.31 9.18 -30.27
CA SER A 232 -5.93 10.53 -30.50
C SER A 232 -7.37 11.02 -30.11
N MET A 233 -7.38 12.18 -29.40
CA MET A 233 -8.15 13.49 -29.44
C MET A 233 -9.70 13.68 -29.25
N VAL A 234 -10.01 14.89 -28.70
CA VAL A 234 -11.18 15.56 -28.04
C VAL A 234 -12.54 15.73 -28.78
N LYS A 235 -13.68 15.81 -28.04
CA LYS A 235 -14.91 16.64 -28.37
C LYS A 235 -15.90 16.89 -27.19
N ASN A 236 -16.72 17.96 -27.29
CA ASN A 236 -17.58 18.69 -26.30
C ASN A 236 -18.82 18.00 -25.64
N ILE A 237 -19.32 18.62 -24.55
CA ILE A 237 -20.42 18.27 -23.60
C ILE A 237 -21.86 18.58 -24.10
N TYR A 238 -22.85 17.71 -23.77
CA TYR A 238 -24.31 17.99 -23.78
C TYR A 238 -25.04 17.25 -22.64
N GLY A 239 -25.89 17.92 -21.84
CA GLY A 239 -26.94 17.29 -21.00
C GLY A 239 -26.62 17.06 -19.49
N PRO A 240 -27.37 16.15 -18.80
CA PRO A 240 -27.33 15.94 -17.34
C PRO A 240 -26.05 15.24 -16.82
N ASN A 241 -25.06 15.07 -17.69
CA ASN A 241 -23.80 14.38 -17.38
C ASN A 241 -22.66 15.40 -17.38
N ILE A 242 -21.84 15.37 -16.33
CA ILE A 242 -20.59 16.12 -16.27
C ILE A 242 -19.48 15.15 -16.70
N GLU A 243 -18.92 15.36 -17.90
CA GLU A 243 -17.74 14.60 -18.33
C GLU A 243 -16.47 15.31 -17.86
N THR A 244 -15.72 14.65 -16.98
CA THR A 244 -14.39 15.04 -16.53
C THR A 244 -13.36 14.02 -17.03
N THR A 245 -12.29 14.46 -17.70
CA THR A 245 -11.22 13.55 -18.17
C THR A 245 -9.84 14.16 -18.00
N THR A 246 -9.03 13.51 -17.15
CA THR A 246 -7.58 13.71 -16.97
C THR A 246 -6.82 13.02 -18.11
N TYR A 247 -5.65 13.56 -18.48
CA TYR A 247 -4.80 12.97 -19.52
C TYR A 247 -4.36 11.55 -19.12
N GLY A 248 -4.88 10.55 -19.84
CA GLY A 248 -4.43 9.15 -19.77
C GLY A 248 -5.56 8.17 -19.44
N ALA A 249 -6.19 7.62 -20.48
CA ALA A 249 -7.27 6.61 -20.48
C ALA A 249 -8.69 7.10 -20.12
N ASN A 250 -9.48 7.43 -21.16
CA ASN A 250 -10.91 7.73 -21.04
C ASN A 250 -11.75 6.44 -21.19
N SER A 251 -12.44 6.03 -20.14
CA SER A 251 -13.90 6.18 -20.21
C SER A 251 -14.20 7.54 -19.57
N PRO A 252 -15.12 8.37 -20.09
CA PRO A 252 -15.63 9.46 -19.28
C PRO A 252 -16.07 8.85 -17.96
N VAL A 253 -15.53 9.34 -16.84
CA VAL A 253 -16.21 9.11 -15.56
C VAL A 253 -17.44 9.99 -15.69
N MET A 254 -18.54 9.40 -16.15
CA MET A 254 -19.84 10.02 -15.96
C MET A 254 -20.10 9.93 -14.47
N ILE A 255 -19.71 10.99 -13.77
CA ILE A 255 -20.16 11.19 -12.40
C ILE A 255 -21.62 11.56 -12.55
N ASN A 256 -22.50 10.63 -12.19
CA ASN A 256 -23.92 10.91 -12.22
C ASN A 256 -24.17 11.99 -11.16
N ILE A 257 -24.96 13.02 -11.48
CA ILE A 257 -25.28 14.08 -10.51
C ILE A 257 -25.89 13.46 -9.25
N GLU A 258 -26.66 12.38 -9.41
CA GLU A 258 -27.23 11.59 -8.31
C GLU A 258 -26.17 11.03 -7.32
N GLU A 259 -24.97 10.71 -7.80
CA GLU A 259 -23.87 10.23 -6.95
C GLU A 259 -23.25 11.38 -6.13
N ILE A 260 -23.19 12.59 -6.70
CA ILE A 260 -22.75 13.80 -6.00
C ILE A 260 -23.79 14.17 -4.94
N GLU A 261 -25.07 14.21 -5.32
CA GLU A 261 -26.20 14.48 -4.41
C GLU A 261 -26.19 13.49 -3.23
N THR A 262 -26.01 12.18 -3.50
CA THR A 262 -25.92 11.16 -2.44
C THR A 262 -24.79 11.43 -1.44
N VAL A 263 -23.63 11.90 -1.93
CA VAL A 263 -22.49 12.24 -1.06
C VAL A 263 -22.84 13.46 -0.18
N PHE A 264 -23.44 14.48 -0.77
CA PHE A 264 -23.86 15.68 -0.03
C PHE A 264 -24.98 15.39 0.98
N GLU A 265 -25.94 14.52 0.65
CA GLU A 265 -26.96 14.05 1.58
C GLU A 265 -26.36 13.31 2.80
N ASN A 266 -25.37 12.44 2.56
CA ASN A 266 -24.67 11.74 3.63
C ASN A 266 -23.91 12.71 4.55
N ILE A 267 -23.22 13.69 3.97
CA ILE A 267 -22.50 14.72 4.73
C ILE A 267 -23.49 15.57 5.54
N GLN A 268 -24.65 15.93 4.97
CA GLN A 268 -25.71 16.65 5.68
C GLN A 268 -26.25 15.85 6.86
N LYS A 269 -26.35 14.53 6.72
CA LYS A 269 -26.75 13.63 7.80
C LYS A 269 -25.68 13.57 8.89
N GLU A 270 -24.42 13.38 8.52
CA GLU A 270 -23.28 13.39 9.45
C GLU A 270 -23.23 14.71 10.26
N ILE A 271 -23.43 15.87 9.63
CA ILE A 271 -23.45 17.17 10.32
C ILE A 271 -24.58 17.25 11.36
N LYS A 272 -25.79 16.79 11.00
CA LYS A 272 -26.94 16.82 11.92
C LYS A 272 -26.75 15.89 13.11
N GLU A 273 -26.22 14.70 12.87
CA GLU A 273 -26.07 13.64 13.86
C GLU A 273 -24.82 13.81 14.73
N ASN A 274 -23.88 14.69 14.36
CA ASN A 274 -22.66 14.92 15.12
C ASN A 274 -22.95 15.53 16.51
N PRO A 275 -22.69 14.83 17.62
CA PRO A 275 -22.99 15.33 18.97
C PRO A 275 -22.01 16.41 19.45
N ASP A 276 -20.84 16.52 18.82
CA ASP A 276 -19.73 17.37 19.26
C ASP A 276 -19.78 18.79 18.65
N VAL A 277 -20.74 19.06 17.77
CA VAL A 277 -20.91 20.36 17.10
C VAL A 277 -22.16 21.05 17.62
N LYS A 278 -22.06 22.36 17.93
CA LYS A 278 -23.21 23.15 18.42
C LYS A 278 -24.26 23.32 17.33
N GLU A 279 -25.54 23.43 17.70
CA GLU A 279 -26.64 23.53 16.73
C GLU A 279 -26.55 24.77 15.82
N GLU A 280 -26.04 25.89 16.32
CA GLU A 280 -25.81 27.10 15.52
C GLU A 280 -24.72 26.87 14.45
N GLU A 281 -23.68 26.12 14.81
CA GLU A 281 -22.57 25.78 13.93
C GLU A 281 -22.99 24.72 12.90
N LYS A 282 -23.79 23.72 13.31
CA LYS A 282 -24.41 22.76 12.39
C LYS A 282 -25.26 23.44 11.32
N LYS A 283 -26.06 24.45 11.69
CA LYS A 283 -26.88 25.21 10.74
C LYS A 283 -26.03 25.93 9.69
N GLU A 284 -24.97 26.60 10.13
CA GLU A 284 -24.09 27.34 9.22
C GLU A 284 -23.29 26.40 8.32
N VAL A 285 -22.73 25.32 8.87
CA VAL A 285 -21.99 24.31 8.08
C VAL A 285 -22.91 23.61 7.09
N SER A 286 -24.12 23.22 7.52
CA SER A 286 -25.13 22.62 6.63
C SER A 286 -25.51 23.55 5.48
N ARG A 287 -25.64 24.86 5.75
CA ARG A 287 -25.94 25.86 4.72
C ARG A 287 -24.81 25.94 3.69
N VAL A 288 -23.56 26.05 4.15
CA VAL A 288 -22.39 26.14 3.26
C VAL A 288 -22.22 24.88 2.42
N VAL A 289 -22.49 23.69 2.98
CA VAL A 289 -22.45 22.42 2.25
C VAL A 289 -23.54 22.35 1.16
N ARG A 290 -24.77 22.83 1.42
CA ARG A 290 -25.83 22.90 0.39
C ARG A 290 -25.50 23.89 -0.71
N GLU A 291 -24.94 25.04 -0.35
CA GLU A 291 -24.50 26.03 -1.34
C GLU A 291 -23.40 25.46 -2.23
N LEU A 292 -22.49 24.66 -1.66
CA LEU A 292 -21.43 24.00 -2.42
C LEU A 292 -21.98 22.91 -3.34
N GLU A 293 -22.95 22.11 -2.89
CA GLU A 293 -23.64 21.11 -3.70
C GLU A 293 -24.29 21.75 -4.94
N VAL A 294 -25.09 22.81 -4.74
CA VAL A 294 -25.73 23.57 -5.83
C VAL A 294 -24.68 24.14 -6.79
N GLU A 295 -23.60 24.69 -6.25
CA GLU A 295 -22.55 25.27 -7.08
C GLU A 295 -21.81 24.23 -7.93
N ILE A 296 -21.61 23.02 -7.42
CA ILE A 296 -20.92 21.94 -8.15
C ILE A 296 -21.84 21.30 -9.20
N THR A 297 -23.13 21.18 -8.89
CA THR A 297 -24.11 20.47 -9.74
C THR A 297 -24.75 21.36 -10.81
N GLN A 298 -24.96 22.65 -10.53
CA GLN A 298 -25.73 23.57 -11.39
C GLN A 298 -24.90 24.73 -11.94
N ASP A 299 -24.45 25.64 -11.06
CA ASP A 299 -23.93 26.97 -11.43
C ASP A 299 -22.45 26.94 -11.88
N LYS A 300 -21.67 26.03 -11.33
CA LYS A 300 -20.28 25.72 -11.68
C LYS A 300 -19.33 26.92 -11.62
N ASP A 301 -19.59 27.94 -10.78
CA ASP A 301 -18.67 29.07 -10.57
C ASP A 301 -17.44 28.64 -9.74
N PRO A 302 -16.24 28.59 -10.34
CA PRO A 302 -15.04 28.12 -9.65
C PRO A 302 -14.62 29.04 -8.49
N LYS A 303 -14.88 30.35 -8.58
CA LYS A 303 -14.52 31.30 -7.50
C LYS A 303 -15.42 31.11 -6.29
N LYS A 304 -16.70 30.85 -6.52
CA LYS A 304 -17.66 30.57 -5.46
C LYS A 304 -17.40 29.21 -4.82
N VAL A 305 -17.08 28.19 -5.60
CA VAL A 305 -16.63 26.87 -5.09
C VAL A 305 -15.39 27.02 -4.21
N ALA A 306 -14.37 27.75 -4.65
CA ALA A 306 -13.15 27.99 -3.87
C ALA A 306 -13.47 28.69 -2.53
N GLY A 307 -14.28 29.76 -2.55
CA GLY A 307 -14.65 30.50 -1.34
C GLY A 307 -15.47 29.67 -0.35
N LEU A 308 -16.38 28.82 -0.83
CA LEU A 308 -17.16 27.89 0.00
C LEU A 308 -16.26 26.82 0.64
N LEU A 309 -15.28 26.28 -0.10
CA LEU A 309 -14.31 25.32 0.42
C LEU A 309 -13.38 25.94 1.47
N GLU A 310 -12.88 27.16 1.25
CA GLU A 310 -12.08 27.88 2.25
C GLU A 310 -12.88 28.13 3.53
N LYS A 311 -14.16 28.47 3.38
CA LYS A 311 -15.05 28.66 4.52
C LYS A 311 -15.23 27.36 5.31
N LEU A 312 -15.49 26.24 4.65
CA LEU A 312 -15.57 24.92 5.30
C LEU A 312 -14.24 24.53 5.95
N LYS A 313 -13.10 24.81 5.32
CA LYS A 313 -11.77 24.55 5.92
C LYS A 313 -11.58 25.31 7.24
N GLY A 314 -12.04 26.56 7.30
CA GLY A 314 -11.95 27.41 8.48
C GLY A 314 -12.97 27.08 9.59
N SER A 315 -14.20 26.72 9.22
CA SER A 315 -15.30 26.53 10.18
C SER A 315 -15.60 25.07 10.52
N ALA A 316 -15.30 24.13 9.62
CA ALA A 316 -15.62 22.71 9.78
C ALA A 316 -14.66 21.85 8.96
N ASN A 317 -13.38 21.85 9.36
CA ASN A 317 -12.31 21.20 8.63
C ASN A 317 -12.58 19.69 8.36
N TRP A 318 -13.28 19.01 9.25
CA TRP A 318 -13.66 17.60 9.06
C TRP A 318 -14.65 17.41 7.90
N VAL A 319 -15.59 18.34 7.69
CA VAL A 319 -16.51 18.35 6.54
C VAL A 319 -15.74 18.65 5.26
N TRP A 320 -14.85 19.64 5.30
CA TRP A 320 -13.96 19.95 4.17
C TRP A 320 -13.11 18.73 3.76
N GLN A 321 -12.52 18.02 4.74
CA GLN A 321 -11.79 16.78 4.49
C GLN A 321 -12.69 15.70 3.91
N ARG A 322 -13.93 15.56 4.41
CA ARG A 322 -14.91 14.57 3.92
C ARG A 322 -15.28 14.78 2.45
N ILE A 323 -15.47 16.05 2.05
CA ILE A 323 -15.77 16.44 0.67
C ILE A 323 -14.61 16.14 -0.26
N LEU A 324 -13.37 16.51 0.13
CA LEU A 324 -12.20 16.30 -0.71
C LEU A 324 -11.70 14.85 -0.73
N ALA A 325 -11.99 14.08 0.31
CA ALA A 325 -11.72 12.65 0.34
C ALA A 325 -12.70 11.85 -0.53
N ASN A 326 -13.82 12.44 -0.95
CA ASN A 326 -14.75 11.77 -1.84
C ASN A 326 -14.28 11.90 -3.31
N PRO A 327 -14.03 10.78 -4.02
CA PRO A 327 -13.47 10.83 -5.37
C PRO A 327 -14.42 11.46 -6.41
N TYR A 328 -15.74 11.33 -6.23
CA TYR A 328 -16.73 11.91 -7.14
C TYR A 328 -16.77 13.44 -7.01
N VAL A 329 -16.85 13.93 -5.77
CA VAL A 329 -16.96 15.38 -5.52
C VAL A 329 -15.61 16.09 -5.74
N SER A 330 -14.51 15.48 -5.29
CA SER A 330 -13.17 16.08 -5.46
C SER A 330 -12.74 16.15 -6.93
N GLY A 331 -13.07 15.14 -7.74
CA GLY A 331 -12.78 15.14 -9.18
C GLY A 331 -13.43 16.33 -9.89
N VAL A 332 -14.70 16.62 -9.59
CA VAL A 332 -15.42 17.77 -10.16
C VAL A 332 -14.86 19.10 -9.66
N ILE A 333 -14.58 19.21 -8.35
CA ILE A 333 -13.98 20.42 -7.77
C ILE A 333 -12.62 20.73 -8.41
N ILE A 334 -11.74 19.73 -8.52
CA ILE A 334 -10.41 19.88 -9.12
C ILE A 334 -10.54 20.35 -10.56
N GLU A 335 -11.46 19.77 -11.32
CA GLU A 335 -11.71 20.20 -12.69
C GLU A 335 -12.17 21.66 -12.77
N LEU A 336 -13.19 22.04 -11.99
CA LEU A 336 -13.72 23.41 -11.99
C LEU A 336 -12.64 24.43 -11.66
N LEU A 337 -11.82 24.16 -10.65
CA LEU A 337 -10.74 25.05 -10.23
C LEU A 337 -9.58 25.10 -11.23
N SER A 338 -9.27 23.98 -11.90
CA SER A 338 -8.23 23.93 -12.94
C SER A 338 -8.61 24.71 -14.20
N LYS A 339 -9.90 24.71 -14.59
CA LYS A 339 -10.40 25.51 -15.73
C LYS A 339 -10.33 27.02 -15.46
N ALA A 340 -10.52 27.45 -14.21
CA ALA A 340 -10.45 28.86 -13.83
C ALA A 340 -9.03 29.43 -13.70
N THR A 341 -8.01 28.57 -13.60
CA THR A 341 -6.59 28.97 -13.53
C THR A 341 -5.90 28.98 -14.89
N LEU A 342 -6.52 28.36 -15.91
CA LEU A 342 -6.01 28.26 -17.28
C LEU A 342 -6.73 29.18 -18.29
N GLY A 343 -7.80 29.86 -17.87
CA GLY A 343 -8.44 30.97 -18.59
C GLY A 343 -8.14 32.29 -17.89
#